data_AF-C8X8N6-F1
#
_entry.id   AF-C8X8N6-F1
#
_cell.length_a   1.000
_cell.length_b   1.000
_cell.length_c   1.000
_cell.angle_alpha   90.00
_cell.angle_beta   90.00
_cell.angle_gamma   90.00
#
_symmetry.space_group_name_H-M   'P 1'
#
loop_
_entity.id
_entity.type
_entity.pdbx_description
1 polymer ?
#
loop_
_entity_poly.entity_id
_entity_poly.type
_entity_poly.pdbx_seq_one_letter_code
_entity_poly.pdbx_strand_id
1 'polypeptide(L)'
;MLAFLDNAGWESVTAPPVTAAGAAVAALVLIRLVRSARQRMPVITAPRRAFTAAERREGLARSGGRCEYKHPLWRRCRQLAAHADHVYPWSRGGWTARSNLQMLCQRHNLVKGAKPPSRLYLWRLRRRRRRYFPPGAARRIEWRGHRAS
;
A
#
# COMPACT_ATOMS: atom_id res chain seq x y z
N MET A 1 -41.34 -57.86 6.58
CA MET A 1 -39.96 -57.88 6.07
C MET A 1 -39.51 -56.44 5.88
N LEU A 2 -38.63 -55.98 6.78
CA LEU A 2 -37.64 -54.89 6.67
C LEU A 2 -38.16 -53.50 6.25
N ALA A 3 -38.29 -52.58 7.20
CA ALA A 3 -37.25 -51.63 7.67
C ALA A 3 -37.36 -50.31 6.89
N PHE A 4 -37.91 -49.26 7.50
CA PHE A 4 -37.10 -48.24 8.18
C PHE A 4 -35.89 -47.83 7.32
N LEU A 5 -36.13 -46.90 6.38
CA LEU A 5 -35.09 -45.98 5.97
C LEU A 5 -35.51 -44.59 6.44
N ASP A 6 -35.08 -44.35 7.67
CA ASP A 6 -34.80 -43.08 8.32
C ASP A 6 -35.08 -41.83 7.48
N ASN A 7 -36.16 -41.16 7.85
CA ASN A 7 -36.25 -39.72 7.76
C ASN A 7 -35.13 -39.12 8.63
N ALA A 8 -33.91 -39.06 8.10
CA ALA A 8 -32.83 -38.30 8.68
C ALA A 8 -33.21 -36.81 8.58
N GLY A 9 -33.97 -36.35 9.57
CA GLY A 9 -34.22 -34.94 9.84
C GLY A 9 -32.88 -34.26 10.04
N TRP A 10 -32.39 -33.60 8.99
CA TRP A 10 -31.36 -32.60 9.11
C TRP A 10 -32.00 -31.38 9.77
N GLU A 11 -32.23 -31.44 11.09
CA GLU A 11 -32.53 -30.23 11.83
C GLU A 11 -31.31 -29.31 11.69
N SER A 12 -31.48 -28.22 10.95
CA SER A 12 -30.48 -27.17 10.89
C SER A 12 -30.35 -26.59 12.29
N VAL A 13 -29.36 -27.04 13.06
CA VAL A 13 -28.98 -26.46 14.35
C VAL A 13 -28.47 -25.05 14.06
N THR A 14 -29.37 -24.07 14.02
CA THR A 14 -29.00 -22.67 13.93
C THR A 14 -28.49 -22.27 15.31
N ALA A 15 -27.18 -22.04 15.41
CA ALA A 15 -26.58 -21.54 16.65
C ALA A 15 -27.33 -20.29 17.13
N PRO A 16 -27.72 -20.20 18.42
CA PRO A 16 -28.49 -19.07 18.91
C PRO A 16 -27.72 -17.76 18.67
N PRO A 17 -28.39 -16.64 18.38
CA PRO A 17 -27.76 -15.38 17.96
C PRO A 17 -26.69 -14.89 18.94
N VAL A 18 -26.82 -15.21 20.23
CA VAL A 18 -25.81 -14.93 21.28
C VAL A 18 -24.47 -15.62 21.06
N THR A 19 -24.45 -16.87 20.57
CA THR A 19 -23.21 -17.58 20.25
C THR A 19 -22.53 -17.05 18.98
N ALA A 20 -23.32 -16.67 17.96
CA ALA A 20 -22.80 -16.05 16.75
C ALA A 20 -22.20 -14.66 17.02
N ALA A 21 -22.88 -13.85 17.85
CA ALA A 21 -22.37 -12.55 18.29
C ALA A 21 -21.08 -12.69 19.13
N GLY A 22 -21.04 -13.66 20.07
CA GLY A 22 -19.85 -13.97 20.87
C GLY A 22 -18.65 -14.36 20.00
N ALA A 23 -18.86 -15.25 19.02
CA ALA A 23 -17.83 -15.65 18.06
C ALA A 23 -17.32 -14.46 17.22
N ALA A 24 -18.22 -13.58 16.77
CA ALA A 24 -17.84 -12.38 16.00
C ALA A 24 -16.99 -11.40 16.83
N VAL A 25 -17.35 -11.17 18.11
CA VAL A 25 -16.56 -10.33 19.02
C VAL A 25 -15.19 -10.94 19.27
N ALA A 26 -15.12 -12.24 19.57
CA ALA A 26 -13.85 -12.95 19.77
C ALA A 26 -12.95 -12.87 18.53
N ALA A 27 -13.52 -13.05 17.33
CA ALA A 27 -12.79 -12.90 16.07
C ALA A 27 -12.27 -11.47 15.87
N LEU A 28 -13.07 -10.43 16.16
CA LEU A 28 -12.65 -9.03 16.08
C LEU A 28 -11.52 -8.72 17.07
N VAL A 29 -11.59 -9.22 18.31
CA VAL A 29 -10.54 -9.08 19.31
C VAL A 29 -9.26 -9.77 18.83
N LEU A 30 -9.34 -11.01 18.35
CA LEU A 30 -8.19 -11.73 17.81
C LEU A 30 -7.56 -10.98 16.62
N ILE A 31 -8.38 -10.47 15.69
CA ILE A 31 -7.92 -9.65 14.56
C ILE A 31 -7.19 -8.40 15.07
N ARG A 32 -7.71 -7.71 16.10
CA ARG A 32 -7.08 -6.52 16.69
C ARG A 32 -5.73 -6.87 17.35
N LEU A 33 -5.67 -7.96 18.10
CA LEU A 33 -4.45 -8.45 18.75
C LEU A 33 -3.38 -8.82 17.71
N VAL A 34 -3.72 -9.63 16.71
CA VAL A 34 -2.82 -10.01 15.62
C VAL A 34 -2.33 -8.77 14.85
N ARG A 35 -3.20 -7.81 14.57
CA ARG A 35 -2.81 -6.55 13.91
C ARG A 35 -1.87 -5.71 14.78
N SER A 36 -2.14 -5.60 16.08
CA SER A 36 -1.28 -4.88 17.03
C SER A 36 0.10 -5.52 17.12
N ALA A 37 0.16 -6.85 17.29
CA ALA A 37 1.41 -7.59 17.31
C ALA A 37 2.22 -7.38 16.03
N ARG A 38 1.58 -7.49 14.85
CA ARG A 38 2.22 -7.23 13.55
C ARG A 38 2.75 -5.79 13.40
N GLN A 39 2.11 -4.81 14.02
CA GLN A 39 2.57 -3.41 14.00
C GLN A 39 3.81 -3.16 14.85
N ARG A 40 4.05 -4.01 15.87
CA ARG A 40 5.23 -3.93 16.74
C ARG A 40 6.45 -4.66 16.20
N MET A 41 6.29 -5.49 15.16
CA MET A 41 7.42 -6.19 14.57
C MET A 41 8.41 -5.21 13.95
N PRO A 42 9.73 -5.44 14.11
CA PRO A 42 10.75 -4.60 13.52
C PRO A 42 10.60 -4.59 12.00
N VAL A 43 10.66 -3.38 11.44
CA VAL A 43 10.57 -3.16 10.00
C VAL A 43 11.98 -3.13 9.44
N ILE A 44 12.29 -4.03 8.50
CA ILE A 44 13.55 -3.99 7.76
C ILE A 44 13.50 -2.81 6.79
N THR A 45 14.42 -1.85 6.98
CA THR A 45 14.52 -0.64 6.16
C THR A 45 15.82 -0.60 5.37
N ALA A 46 15.84 0.16 4.28
CA ALA A 46 17.09 0.43 3.56
C ALA A 46 18.09 1.17 4.47
N PRO A 47 19.41 0.90 4.36
CA PRO A 47 20.44 1.59 5.15
C PRO A 47 20.38 3.11 5.00
N ARG A 48 20.12 3.59 3.78
CA ARG A 48 19.96 5.02 3.49
C ARG A 48 18.50 5.38 3.36
N ARG A 49 18.06 6.40 4.09
CA ARG A 49 16.71 6.99 3.95
C ARG A 49 16.63 8.02 2.83
N ALA A 50 17.55 8.98 2.79
CA ALA A 50 17.46 10.13 1.90
C ALA A 50 17.94 9.78 0.49
N PHE A 51 17.20 10.18 -0.55
CA PHE A 51 17.65 10.10 -1.95
C PHE A 51 18.87 11.03 -2.20
N THR A 52 19.79 10.64 -3.08
CA THR A 52 20.94 11.46 -3.48
C THR A 52 20.49 12.64 -4.37
N ALA A 53 21.36 13.64 -4.56
CA ALA A 53 21.08 14.74 -5.48
C ALA A 53 20.82 14.24 -6.92
N ALA A 54 21.59 13.24 -7.39
CA ALA A 54 21.40 12.63 -8.69
C ALA A 54 20.03 11.93 -8.81
N GLU A 55 19.64 11.13 -7.81
CA GLU A 55 18.34 10.46 -7.78
C GLU A 55 17.19 11.48 -7.78
N ARG A 56 17.33 12.59 -7.05
CA ARG A 56 16.34 13.69 -7.03
C ARG A 56 16.20 14.35 -8.40
N ARG A 57 17.32 14.66 -9.07
CA ARG A 57 17.32 15.23 -10.43
C ARG A 57 16.66 14.27 -11.43
N GLU A 58 16.99 12.99 -11.38
CA GLU A 58 16.36 11.97 -12.22
C GLU A 58 14.85 11.85 -11.96
N GLY A 59 14.44 11.87 -10.68
CA GLY A 59 13.03 11.90 -10.29
C GLY A 59 12.30 13.11 -10.83
N LEU A 60 12.90 14.30 -10.69
CA LEU A 60 12.33 15.55 -11.19
C LEU A 60 12.16 15.52 -12.71
N ALA A 61 13.20 15.11 -13.44
CA ALA A 61 13.17 14.96 -14.90
C ALA A 61 12.09 13.98 -15.36
N ARG A 62 12.04 12.76 -14.80
CA ARG A 62 11.02 11.75 -15.15
C ARG A 62 9.60 12.20 -14.85
N SER A 63 9.42 13.01 -13.81
CA SER A 63 8.11 13.57 -13.46
C SER A 63 7.71 14.76 -14.36
N GLY A 64 8.62 15.31 -15.16
CA GLY A 64 8.40 16.58 -15.88
C GLY A 64 8.25 17.75 -14.92
N GLY A 65 9.02 17.77 -13.83
CA GLY A 65 9.03 18.86 -12.84
C GLY A 65 7.77 19.00 -11.97
N ARG A 66 6.81 18.08 -12.09
CA ARG A 66 5.46 18.25 -11.52
C ARG A 66 5.15 17.23 -10.44
N CYS A 67 4.34 17.64 -9.48
CA CYS A 67 3.87 16.77 -8.40
C CYS A 67 3.14 15.52 -8.93
N GLU A 68 3.52 14.36 -8.40
CA GLU A 68 3.00 13.04 -8.75
C GLU A 68 1.87 12.56 -7.84
N TYR A 69 1.54 13.33 -6.80
CA TYR A 69 0.46 12.97 -5.87
C TYR A 69 -0.83 12.69 -6.64
N LYS A 70 -1.44 11.56 -6.31
CA LYS A 70 -2.63 11.08 -7.00
C LYS A 70 -3.83 11.07 -6.06
N HIS A 71 -4.70 12.06 -6.24
CA HIS A 71 -6.02 12.06 -5.61
C HIS A 71 -6.91 10.95 -6.24
N PRO A 72 -7.81 10.30 -5.47
CA PRO A 72 -8.76 9.32 -5.99
C PRO A 72 -9.66 9.86 -7.11
N LEU A 73 -10.06 11.12 -7.10
CA LEU A 73 -11.04 11.60 -8.07
C LEU A 73 -10.52 12.71 -8.99
N TRP A 74 -9.32 13.25 -8.73
CA TRP A 74 -8.87 14.46 -9.39
C TRP A 74 -7.75 14.24 -10.39
N ARG A 75 -7.56 15.25 -11.26
CA ARG A 75 -6.45 15.34 -12.21
C ARG A 75 -5.11 15.39 -11.48
N ARG A 76 -4.00 15.30 -12.24
CA ARG A 76 -2.65 15.45 -11.67
C ARG A 76 -2.51 16.84 -11.08
N CYS A 77 -1.88 16.93 -9.92
CA CYS A 77 -1.51 18.22 -9.34
C CYS A 77 -0.77 19.09 -10.36
N ARG A 78 -1.09 20.39 -10.40
CA ARG A 78 -0.44 21.37 -11.28
C ARG A 78 0.82 21.98 -10.67
N GLN A 79 1.00 21.85 -9.36
CA GLN A 79 2.14 22.40 -8.63
C GLN A 79 3.46 21.72 -9.02
N LEU A 80 4.54 22.50 -8.98
CA LEU A 80 5.90 22.01 -9.14
C LEU A 80 6.25 21.02 -8.02
N ALA A 81 7.08 20.05 -8.35
CA ALA A 81 7.64 19.16 -7.34
C ALA A 81 8.81 19.83 -6.63
N ALA A 82 8.84 19.70 -5.30
CA ALA A 82 9.89 20.24 -4.44
C ALA A 82 10.56 19.17 -3.58
N HIS A 83 9.89 18.02 -3.36
CA HIS A 83 10.37 16.96 -2.48
C HIS A 83 10.44 15.62 -3.19
N ALA A 84 11.52 14.89 -2.95
CA ALA A 84 11.67 13.49 -3.28
C ALA A 84 11.19 12.64 -2.10
N ASP A 85 10.22 11.79 -2.35
CA ASP A 85 9.54 11.01 -1.33
C ASP A 85 9.37 9.55 -1.78
N HIS A 86 9.23 8.64 -0.81
CA HIS A 86 9.01 7.23 -1.10
C HIS A 86 7.53 6.97 -1.31
N VAL A 87 7.16 6.38 -2.46
CA VAL A 87 5.78 5.94 -2.74
C VAL A 87 5.29 5.03 -1.62
N TYR A 88 6.09 4.01 -1.26
CA TYR A 88 5.93 3.23 -0.06
C TYR A 88 6.90 3.75 1.02
N PRO A 89 6.43 4.23 2.18
CA PRO A 89 7.25 4.92 3.17
C PRO A 89 8.44 4.09 3.68
N TRP A 90 9.60 4.74 3.82
CA TRP A 90 10.81 4.12 4.38
C TRP A 90 10.56 3.50 5.76
N SER A 91 9.88 4.22 6.66
CA SER A 91 9.54 3.75 8.02
C SER A 91 8.59 2.54 8.07
N ARG A 92 8.06 2.10 6.92
CA ARG A 92 7.22 0.89 6.82
C ARG A 92 7.86 -0.21 5.97
N GLY A 93 9.15 -0.07 5.64
CA GLY A 93 9.93 -1.06 4.89
C GLY A 93 10.01 -0.74 3.41
N GLY A 94 9.75 0.51 3.03
CA GLY A 94 10.01 1.00 1.68
C GLY A 94 11.49 1.21 1.45
N TRP A 95 12.08 0.44 0.54
CA TRP A 95 13.47 0.59 0.16
C TRP A 95 13.71 1.91 -0.56
N THR A 96 14.88 2.50 -0.34
CA THR A 96 15.31 3.70 -1.07
C THR A 96 15.80 3.26 -2.44
N ALA A 97 14.88 3.27 -3.40
CA ALA A 97 15.11 2.84 -4.77
C ALA A 97 14.46 3.82 -5.75
N ARG A 98 15.03 3.93 -6.96
CA ARG A 98 14.52 4.81 -8.02
C ARG A 98 13.08 4.49 -8.45
N SER A 99 12.66 3.23 -8.31
CA SER A 99 11.30 2.74 -8.57
C SER A 99 10.30 3.10 -7.45
N ASN A 100 10.80 3.24 -6.20
CA ASN A 100 10.02 3.72 -5.05
C ASN A 100 10.05 5.24 -4.91
N LEU A 101 10.83 5.96 -5.71
CA LEU A 101 10.88 7.42 -5.70
C LEU A 101 9.62 8.02 -6.38
N GLN A 102 9.05 9.05 -5.75
CA GLN A 102 8.08 9.96 -6.36
C GLN A 102 8.40 11.42 -6.01
N MET A 103 8.03 12.32 -6.91
CA MET A 103 8.24 13.76 -6.74
C MET A 103 6.94 14.45 -6.29
N LEU A 104 6.97 15.18 -5.18
CA LEU A 104 5.81 15.81 -4.57
C LEU A 104 6.00 17.32 -4.35
N CYS A 105 4.91 18.08 -4.39
CA CYS A 105 4.89 19.44 -3.84
C CYS A 105 4.80 19.39 -2.31
N GLN A 106 5.16 20.48 -1.62
CA GLN A 106 5.19 20.56 -0.16
C GLN A 106 3.86 20.13 0.48
N ARG A 107 2.74 20.71 0.04
CA ARG A 107 1.40 20.35 0.53
C ARG A 107 1.12 18.86 0.47
N HIS A 108 1.36 18.23 -0.68
CA HIS A 108 1.04 16.81 -0.85
C HIS A 108 2.04 15.88 -0.17
N ASN A 109 3.29 16.31 -0.02
CA ASN A 109 4.28 15.60 0.79
C ASN A 109 3.82 15.48 2.24
N LEU A 110 3.36 16.59 2.83
CA LEU A 110 2.81 16.64 4.18
C LEU A 110 1.54 15.78 4.30
N VAL A 111 0.60 15.92 3.37
CA VAL A 111 -0.67 15.15 3.38
C VAL A 111 -0.43 13.63 3.28
N LYS A 112 0.54 13.21 2.44
CA LYS A 112 0.89 11.79 2.32
C LYS A 112 1.52 11.28 3.62
N GLY A 113 2.53 11.97 4.13
CA GLY A 113 3.33 11.52 5.28
C GLY A 113 3.80 10.06 5.12
N ALA A 114 3.68 9.29 6.20
CA ALA A 114 4.07 7.89 6.27
C ALA A 114 2.93 6.90 5.94
N LYS A 115 1.93 7.31 5.14
CA LYS A 115 0.80 6.44 4.75
C LYS A 115 1.22 5.50 3.59
N PRO A 116 1.14 4.17 3.76
CA PRO A 116 1.33 3.23 2.67
C PRO A 116 0.27 3.43 1.59
N PRO A 117 0.66 3.31 0.32
CA PRO A 117 -0.27 3.45 -0.78
C PRO A 117 -1.18 2.22 -0.85
N SER A 118 -2.45 2.43 -1.17
CA SER A 118 -3.36 1.32 -1.49
C SER A 118 -3.00 0.70 -2.86
N ARG A 119 -3.45 -0.54 -3.10
CA ARG A 119 -3.29 -1.21 -4.42
C ARG A 119 -3.86 -0.37 -5.55
N LEU A 120 -5.03 0.25 -5.32
CA LEU A 120 -5.67 1.15 -6.28
C LEU A 120 -4.85 2.42 -6.53
N TYR A 121 -4.22 2.99 -5.48
CA TYR A 121 -3.30 4.12 -5.64
C TYR A 121 -2.12 3.73 -6.55
N LEU A 122 -1.46 2.60 -6.27
CA LEU A 122 -0.33 2.10 -7.05
C LEU A 122 -0.70 1.82 -8.50
N TRP A 123 -1.82 1.12 -8.76
CA TRP A 123 -2.29 0.85 -10.13
C TRP A 123 -2.52 2.16 -10.90
N ARG A 124 -3.18 3.15 -10.29
CA ARG A 124 -3.46 4.43 -10.95
C ARG A 124 -2.23 5.30 -11.14
N LEU A 125 -1.32 5.32 -10.17
CA LEU A 125 -0.04 6.03 -10.31
C LEU A 125 0.76 5.42 -11.47
N ARG A 126 0.90 4.09 -11.52
CA ARG A 126 1.55 3.38 -12.65
C ARG A 126 0.90 3.70 -13.99
N ARG A 127 -0.43 3.65 -14.08
CA ARG A 127 -1.17 3.99 -15.31
C ARG A 127 -0.96 5.45 -15.72
N ARG A 128 -0.92 6.38 -14.77
CA ARG A 128 -0.73 7.81 -15.05
C ARG A 128 0.70 8.12 -15.48
N ARG A 129 1.72 7.49 -14.87
CA ARG A 129 3.13 7.62 -15.25
C ARG A 129 3.35 7.30 -16.73
N ARG A 130 2.56 6.41 -17.34
CA ARG A 130 2.59 6.15 -18.80
C ARG A 130 2.40 7.40 -19.68
N ARG A 131 1.75 8.45 -19.15
CA ARG A 131 1.42 9.66 -19.91
C ARG A 131 2.49 10.75 -19.82
N TYR A 132 3.36 10.72 -18.82
CA TYR A 132 4.28 11.83 -18.54
C TYR A 132 5.69 11.41 -18.18
N PHE A 133 5.94 10.12 -17.93
CA PHE A 133 7.31 9.63 -17.88
C PHE A 133 7.87 9.57 -19.30
N PRO A 134 9.16 9.89 -19.48
CA PRO A 134 9.80 9.75 -20.78
C PRO A 134 9.73 8.30 -21.27
N PRO A 135 9.71 8.06 -22.59
CA PRO A 135 9.80 6.71 -23.16
C PRO A 135 11.00 5.94 -22.57
N GLY A 136 10.84 4.63 -22.37
CA GLY A 136 11.88 3.78 -21.77
C GLY A 136 12.04 3.88 -20.25
N ALA A 137 11.54 4.93 -19.58
CA ALA A 137 11.66 5.03 -18.13
C ALA A 137 10.85 3.96 -17.39
N ALA A 138 11.46 3.33 -16.37
CA ALA A 138 10.79 2.35 -15.52
C ALA A 138 9.58 2.98 -14.79
N ARG A 139 8.41 2.36 -14.93
CA ARG A 139 7.15 2.82 -14.33
C ARG A 139 6.66 1.93 -13.20
N ARG A 140 7.21 0.71 -13.10
CA ARG A 140 6.85 -0.24 -12.06
C ARG A 140 7.39 0.29 -10.73
N ILE A 141 6.53 0.23 -9.72
CA ILE A 141 6.86 0.66 -8.37
C ILE A 141 7.27 -0.61 -7.63
N GLU A 142 8.55 -0.68 -7.32
CA GLU A 142 9.15 -1.73 -6.50
C GLU A 142 9.70 -1.04 -5.27
N TRP A 143 9.27 -1.52 -4.10
CA TRP A 143 9.64 -0.90 -2.84
C TRP A 143 10.18 -1.91 -1.83
N ARG A 144 10.06 -3.21 -2.12
CA ARG A 144 10.78 -4.20 -1.33
C ARG A 144 12.23 -4.09 -1.77
N GLY A 145 13.16 -4.10 -0.81
CA GLY A 145 14.56 -4.35 -1.16
C GLY A 145 14.58 -5.61 -2.02
N HIS A 146 15.33 -5.61 -3.11
CA HIS A 146 15.71 -6.87 -3.72
C HIS A 146 16.30 -7.66 -2.56
N ARG A 147 15.66 -8.78 -2.17
CA ARG A 147 16.35 -9.75 -1.31
C ARG A 147 17.66 -9.97 -2.03
N ALA A 148 18.78 -9.76 -1.36
CA ALA A 148 20.07 -10.18 -1.90
C ALA A 148 19.84 -11.62 -2.37
N SER A 149 19.81 -11.79 -3.68
CA SER A 149 19.95 -13.07 -4.36
C SER A 149 21.38 -13.52 -4.17
#